data_AF-A0A843EIV9-F1
#
_entry.id   AF-A0A843EIV9-F1
#
_cell.length_a   1.000
_cell.length_b   1.000
_cell.length_c   1.000
_cell.angle_alpha   90.00
_cell.angle_beta   90.00
_cell.angle_gamma   90.00
#
_symmetry.space_group_name_H-M   'P 1'
#
loop_
_entity.id
_entity.type
_entity.pdbx_description
1 polymer ?
#
loop_
_entity_poly.entity_id
_entity_poly.type
_entity_poly.pdbx_seq_one_letter_code
_entity_poly.pdbx_strand_id
1 'polypeptide(L)'
;MGVGQQCQRRGGEGDHEDSSRQRDGRQEAVLMAEYPLTCGIEIHQQLDTKKLFCSCDSHLTEEGHGSCYRRLRPTTSEMGEIDRAALAQFQRNLGYRYQSAPGVSCLVELDEEPPHETNSEALATTLTFSEMMKARVVDEIHFMRKIVVDGSNTSGFQRTALVSMNGSLDVNGKEISIISICLEEDACRKVETTDAEITYRLDRLGIPLIEVATGPDMHDPEEVMEVALRIGTLLRATKKVKRGIGTIREDLNISVPGGARIEIKGVQELRLLPLYVQNEMNRQNMLIRIKGILEERGTKPAAFEPVDVTDIFKDCESKVIKGALNDKGKVIAVRLSGFKGVMNGDSGKLRLGSEMAQRARTKGVKGIFHSD
;
A
#
# COMPACT_ATOMS: atom_id res chain seq x y z
N MET A 1 -27.46 -16.78 62.51
CA MET A 1 -28.46 -15.99 63.27
C MET A 1 -27.68 -14.98 64.06
N GLY A 2 -27.95 -13.69 63.83
CA GLY A 2 -27.17 -12.59 64.39
C GLY A 2 -27.48 -12.29 65.85
N VAL A 3 -26.68 -11.39 66.42
CA VAL A 3 -26.94 -10.32 67.41
C VAL A 3 -25.57 -9.61 67.50
N GLY A 4 -25.36 -8.32 67.21
CA GLY A 4 -25.96 -7.11 67.78
C GLY A 4 -24.82 -6.31 68.45
N GLN A 5 -24.30 -5.28 67.76
CA GLN A 5 -24.31 -3.87 68.15
C GLN A 5 -23.74 -3.53 69.54
N GLN A 6 -22.71 -2.67 69.58
CA GLN A 6 -22.78 -1.42 70.36
C GLN A 6 -21.71 -0.41 69.93
N CYS A 7 -22.10 0.85 70.10
CA CYS A 7 -21.49 2.05 69.55
C CYS A 7 -21.05 2.98 70.70
N GLN A 8 -20.14 3.91 70.36
CA GLN A 8 -19.79 5.19 71.00
C GLN A 8 -18.69 5.19 72.08
N ARG A 9 -17.61 5.97 71.86
CA ARG A 9 -17.54 7.41 72.24
C ARG A 9 -16.17 8.08 71.91
N ARG A 10 -16.27 9.33 71.45
CA ARG A 10 -15.45 10.55 71.72
C ARG A 10 -14.02 10.70 71.13
N GLY A 11 -13.85 11.80 70.38
CA GLY A 11 -12.94 12.90 70.78
C GLY A 11 -11.79 13.27 69.83
N GLY A 12 -11.84 14.50 69.29
CA GLY A 12 -10.70 15.43 69.30
C GLY A 12 -9.67 15.41 68.16
N GLU A 13 -9.73 16.48 67.35
CA GLU A 13 -8.63 17.30 66.81
C GLU A 13 -7.57 16.70 65.87
N GLY A 14 -7.41 17.35 64.71
CA GLY A 14 -6.32 17.12 63.76
C GLY A 14 -6.60 17.76 62.41
N ASP A 15 -6.49 19.10 62.35
CA ASP A 15 -6.52 19.87 61.11
C ASP A 15 -5.41 19.43 60.16
N HIS A 16 -5.77 18.99 58.96
CA HIS A 16 -4.88 18.98 57.80
C HIS A 16 -5.65 19.49 56.58
N GLU A 17 -5.29 20.71 56.20
CA GLU A 17 -5.64 21.35 54.93
C GLU A 17 -5.24 20.44 53.76
N ASP A 18 -6.22 20.05 52.93
CA ASP A 18 -5.92 19.60 51.57
C ASP A 18 -6.69 20.47 50.59
N SER A 19 -5.93 21.34 49.92
CA SER A 19 -6.39 22.30 48.95
C SER A 19 -6.88 21.59 47.69
N SER A 20 -8.20 21.49 47.55
CA SER A 20 -8.87 21.08 46.33
C SER A 20 -8.69 22.12 45.22
N ARG A 21 -7.57 22.05 44.49
CA ARG A 21 -7.42 22.70 43.19
C ARG A 21 -8.12 21.85 42.13
N GLN A 22 -9.38 22.20 41.86
CA GLN A 22 -10.09 21.90 40.63
C GLN A 22 -9.15 22.16 39.44
N ARG A 23 -8.69 21.09 38.78
CA ARG A 23 -8.13 21.18 37.43
C ARG A 23 -9.28 21.06 36.46
N ASP A 24 -9.67 22.22 35.95
CA ASP A 24 -10.63 22.42 34.87
C ASP A 24 -10.20 21.58 33.66
N GLY A 25 -10.85 20.42 33.50
CA GLY A 25 -10.70 19.52 32.38
C GLY A 25 -11.43 20.04 31.15
N ARG A 26 -11.03 21.22 30.66
CA ARG A 26 -11.33 21.63 29.28
C ARG A 26 -10.33 20.96 28.37
N GLN A 27 -10.55 19.68 28.10
CA GLN A 27 -10.13 19.12 26.82
C GLN A 27 -10.88 19.92 25.76
N GLU A 28 -10.15 20.79 25.05
CA GLU A 28 -10.60 21.31 23.77
C GLU A 28 -10.83 20.10 22.85
N ALA A 29 -12.07 19.61 22.85
CA ALA A 29 -12.60 18.85 21.74
C ALA A 29 -12.67 19.82 20.56
N VAL A 30 -11.54 19.99 19.87
CA VAL A 30 -11.53 20.49 18.50
C VAL A 30 -12.41 19.50 17.75
N LEU A 31 -13.61 19.96 17.37
CA LEU A 31 -14.56 19.24 16.55
C LEU A 31 -13.81 18.72 15.32
N MET A 32 -13.38 17.44 15.37
CA MET A 32 -12.89 16.75 14.19
C MET A 32 -14.10 16.61 13.29
N ALA A 33 -14.16 17.42 12.24
CA ALA A 33 -15.04 17.12 11.13
C ALA A 33 -14.57 15.75 10.60
N GLU A 34 -15.25 14.67 11.01
CA GLU A 34 -15.10 13.37 10.38
C GLU A 34 -15.67 13.50 8.98
N TYR A 35 -14.78 13.77 8.03
CA TYR A 35 -15.14 13.79 6.63
C TYR A 35 -15.59 12.38 6.22
N PRO A 36 -16.70 12.24 5.47
CA PRO A 36 -17.20 10.94 5.07
C PRO A 36 -16.15 10.22 4.21
N LEU A 37 -15.94 8.94 4.49
CA LEU A 37 -15.05 8.08 3.73
C LEU A 37 -15.66 7.74 2.37
N THR A 38 -14.82 7.58 1.36
CA THR A 38 -15.14 6.83 0.14
C THR A 38 -14.00 5.87 -0.14
N CYS A 39 -14.32 4.58 -0.19
CA CYS A 39 -13.35 3.51 -0.37
C CYS A 39 -13.81 2.53 -1.44
N GLY A 40 -12.86 2.12 -2.29
CA GLY A 40 -12.96 0.93 -3.14
C GLY A 40 -11.83 -0.04 -2.80
N ILE A 41 -12.02 -1.33 -3.07
CA ILE A 41 -10.98 -2.34 -2.86
C ILE A 41 -10.73 -3.13 -4.14
N GLU A 42 -9.49 -3.54 -4.31
CA GLU A 42 -9.05 -4.46 -5.36
C GLU A 42 -8.40 -5.66 -4.67
N ILE A 43 -8.90 -6.87 -4.94
CA ILE A 43 -8.44 -8.11 -4.31
C ILE A 43 -7.78 -8.99 -5.36
N HIS A 44 -6.52 -9.34 -5.15
CA HIS A 44 -5.80 -10.34 -5.93
C HIS A 44 -5.71 -11.65 -5.15
N GLN A 45 -6.28 -12.72 -5.70
CA GLN A 45 -6.30 -14.05 -5.07
C GLN A 45 -5.69 -15.10 -6.00
N GLN A 46 -4.67 -15.80 -5.51
CA GLN A 46 -4.07 -16.92 -6.24
C GLN A 46 -5.01 -18.13 -6.31
N LEU A 47 -5.08 -18.75 -7.49
CA LEU A 47 -5.79 -20.01 -7.72
C LEU A 47 -4.89 -21.21 -7.50
N ASP A 48 -5.47 -22.28 -6.96
CA ASP A 48 -4.78 -23.54 -6.67
C ASP A 48 -4.90 -24.53 -7.83
N THR A 49 -4.32 -24.12 -8.97
CA THR A 49 -4.28 -24.88 -10.24
C THR A 49 -2.84 -24.97 -10.72
N LYS A 50 -2.57 -25.55 -11.91
CA LYS A 50 -1.28 -25.30 -12.60
C LYS A 50 -1.12 -23.84 -12.99
N LYS A 51 0.06 -23.44 -13.43
CA LYS A 51 0.32 -22.08 -13.96
C LYS A 51 -0.61 -21.74 -15.13
N LEU A 52 -0.80 -20.44 -15.37
CA LEU A 52 -1.85 -19.94 -16.25
C LEU A 52 -1.59 -20.25 -17.74
N PHE A 53 -0.32 -20.27 -18.15
CA PHE A 53 0.09 -20.40 -19.55
C PHE A 53 1.14 -21.49 -19.79
N CYS A 54 1.27 -22.44 -18.85
CA CYS A 54 2.14 -23.60 -19.00
C CYS A 54 1.70 -24.73 -18.06
N SER A 55 2.37 -25.89 -18.14
CA SER A 55 2.03 -27.08 -17.33
C SER A 55 2.75 -27.18 -15.98
N CYS A 56 3.54 -26.17 -15.60
CA CYS A 56 4.29 -26.14 -14.34
C CYS A 56 3.38 -26.14 -13.11
N ASP A 57 3.87 -26.72 -12.03
CA ASP A 57 3.24 -26.62 -10.71
C ASP A 57 3.27 -25.18 -10.17
N SER A 58 2.27 -24.84 -9.36
CA SER A 58 2.05 -23.51 -8.79
C SER A 58 2.43 -23.43 -7.31
N HIS A 59 3.40 -24.23 -6.84
CA HIS A 59 3.89 -24.14 -5.47
C HIS A 59 5.22 -23.35 -5.41
N LEU A 60 5.48 -22.73 -4.27
CA LEU A 60 6.74 -22.03 -4.04
C LEU A 60 7.82 -23.03 -3.60
N THR A 61 9.07 -22.73 -3.95
CA THR A 61 10.22 -23.55 -3.53
C THR A 61 11.31 -22.67 -2.96
N GLU A 62 12.03 -23.18 -1.96
CA GLU A 62 13.18 -22.51 -1.38
C GLU A 62 14.47 -22.74 -2.17
N GLU A 63 14.49 -23.78 -3.01
CA GLU A 63 15.64 -24.17 -3.81
C GLU A 63 15.55 -23.56 -5.22
N GLY A 64 16.52 -22.71 -5.56
CA GLY A 64 16.73 -22.22 -6.92
C GLY A 64 17.79 -23.05 -7.64
N HIS A 65 17.46 -23.56 -8.82
CA HIS A 65 18.38 -24.26 -9.73
C HIS A 65 18.70 -23.40 -10.94
N GLY A 66 19.98 -23.07 -11.09
CA GLY A 66 20.45 -22.23 -12.19
C GLY A 66 19.88 -20.81 -12.15
N SER A 67 20.42 -19.94 -13.00
CA SER A 67 19.83 -18.62 -13.21
C SER A 67 20.14 -18.10 -14.61
N CYS A 68 19.24 -17.31 -15.17
CA CYS A 68 19.51 -16.50 -16.35
C CYS A 68 19.59 -15.03 -15.97
N TYR A 69 20.46 -14.28 -16.65
CA TYR A 69 20.59 -12.84 -16.49
C TYR A 69 19.91 -12.14 -17.65
N ARG A 70 19.12 -11.11 -17.36
CA ARG A 70 18.37 -10.33 -18.34
C ARG A 70 18.39 -8.84 -17.99
N ARG A 71 18.12 -8.02 -18.99
CA ARG A 71 17.90 -6.58 -18.86
C ARG A 71 16.70 -6.18 -19.70
N LEU A 72 15.70 -5.60 -19.03
CA LEU A 72 14.55 -5.05 -19.73
C LEU A 72 14.90 -3.71 -20.36
N ARG A 73 14.27 -3.41 -21.51
CA ARG A 73 14.42 -2.15 -22.22
C ARG A 73 13.04 -1.52 -22.40
N PRO A 74 12.94 -0.18 -22.26
CA PRO A 74 11.70 0.51 -22.56
C PRO A 74 11.41 0.42 -24.06
N THR A 75 10.13 0.36 -24.40
CA THR A 75 9.64 0.40 -25.79
C THR A 75 9.13 1.80 -26.11
N THR A 76 9.34 2.25 -27.35
CA THR A 76 8.78 3.50 -27.87
C THR A 76 7.34 3.29 -28.32
N SER A 77 6.46 4.25 -28.04
CA SER A 77 5.14 4.31 -28.63
C SER A 77 5.23 4.57 -30.13
N GLU A 78 4.09 4.46 -30.83
CA GLU A 78 3.97 4.81 -32.25
C GLU A 78 4.40 6.26 -32.54
N MET A 79 4.25 7.15 -31.55
CA MET A 79 4.65 8.55 -31.63
C MET A 79 6.12 8.80 -31.21
N GLY A 80 6.88 7.73 -30.95
CA GLY A 80 8.27 7.80 -30.49
C GLY A 80 8.42 8.18 -29.01
N GLU A 81 7.33 8.24 -28.26
CA GLU A 81 7.36 8.58 -26.83
C GLU A 81 7.68 7.36 -25.98
N ILE A 82 8.39 7.56 -24.88
CA ILE A 82 8.70 6.50 -23.92
C ILE A 82 7.92 6.78 -22.64
N ASP A 83 7.30 5.74 -22.09
CA ASP A 83 6.64 5.84 -20.79
C ASP A 83 7.62 6.35 -19.71
N ARG A 84 7.19 7.36 -18.95
CA ARG A 84 8.06 8.03 -17.97
C ARG A 84 8.49 7.11 -16.84
N ALA A 85 7.63 6.18 -16.42
CA ALA A 85 7.97 5.22 -15.37
C ALA A 85 8.94 4.15 -15.88
N ALA A 86 8.74 3.67 -17.11
CA ALA A 86 9.66 2.79 -17.81
C ALA A 86 11.05 3.42 -17.96
N LEU A 87 11.11 4.69 -18.37
CA LEU A 87 12.37 5.42 -18.49
C LEU A 87 13.05 5.61 -17.14
N ALA A 88 12.31 6.02 -16.10
CA ALA A 88 12.86 6.19 -14.76
C ALA A 88 13.44 4.89 -14.18
N GLN A 89 12.75 3.76 -14.40
CA GLN A 89 13.23 2.45 -13.98
C GLN A 89 14.46 2.01 -14.78
N PHE A 90 14.47 2.24 -16.10
CA PHE A 90 15.63 1.95 -16.95
C PHE A 90 16.87 2.78 -16.57
N GLN A 91 16.69 4.05 -16.19
CA GLN A 91 17.76 4.93 -15.71
C GLN A 91 18.44 4.42 -14.43
N ARG A 92 17.79 3.55 -13.66
CA ARG A 92 18.42 2.89 -12.50
C ARG A 92 19.48 1.85 -12.90
N ASN A 93 19.56 1.50 -14.19
CA ASN A 93 20.59 0.64 -14.76
C ASN A 93 20.70 -0.74 -14.09
N LEU A 94 19.56 -1.27 -13.60
CA LEU A 94 19.49 -2.56 -12.90
C LEU A 94 19.54 -3.74 -13.87
N GLY A 95 20.24 -4.80 -13.47
CA GLY A 95 20.16 -6.13 -14.05
C GLY A 95 19.16 -7.01 -13.31
N TYR A 96 18.63 -8.04 -13.99
CA TYR A 96 17.70 -8.99 -13.40
C TYR A 96 18.25 -10.40 -13.53
N ARG A 97 18.32 -11.11 -12.40
CA ARG A 97 18.70 -12.53 -12.36
C ARG A 97 17.47 -13.35 -12.01
N TYR A 98 17.12 -14.32 -12.85
CA TYR A 98 15.96 -15.18 -12.66
C TYR A 98 16.39 -16.60 -12.29
N GLN A 99 16.07 -17.02 -11.08
CA GLN A 99 16.27 -18.38 -10.58
C GLN A 99 15.12 -19.27 -11.02
N SER A 100 15.46 -20.34 -11.72
CA SER A 100 14.51 -21.40 -12.09
C SER A 100 14.49 -22.48 -11.02
N ALA A 101 13.50 -23.38 -11.05
CA ALA A 101 13.51 -24.62 -10.29
C ALA A 101 12.70 -25.71 -11.00
N PRO A 102 13.10 -26.99 -10.90
CA PRO A 102 12.41 -28.11 -11.53
C PRO A 102 10.93 -28.18 -11.13
N GLY A 103 10.08 -28.51 -12.09
CA GLY A 103 8.62 -28.69 -11.87
C GLY A 103 7.82 -27.40 -11.74
N VAL A 104 8.43 -26.30 -11.29
CA VAL A 104 7.75 -25.00 -11.06
C VAL A 104 8.17 -23.91 -12.05
N SER A 105 9.07 -24.20 -12.99
CA SER A 105 9.43 -23.26 -14.06
C SER A 105 9.85 -24.00 -15.32
N CYS A 106 9.55 -23.41 -16.47
CA CYS A 106 9.88 -23.90 -17.80
C CYS A 106 10.32 -22.76 -18.73
N LEU A 107 10.44 -23.05 -20.03
CA LEU A 107 10.84 -22.07 -21.04
C LEU A 107 9.83 -20.93 -21.20
N VAL A 108 8.54 -21.16 -20.89
CA VAL A 108 7.52 -20.10 -20.89
C VAL A 108 7.83 -19.04 -19.82
N GLU A 109 8.10 -19.45 -18.58
CA GLU A 109 8.49 -18.50 -17.51
C GLU A 109 9.82 -17.82 -17.80
N LEU A 110 10.72 -18.49 -18.51
CA LEU A 110 12.01 -17.91 -18.91
C LEU A 110 11.88 -16.94 -20.08
N ASP A 111 10.70 -16.84 -20.71
CA ASP A 111 10.49 -16.09 -21.95
C ASP A 111 11.43 -16.59 -23.08
N GLU A 112 11.50 -17.92 -23.22
CA GLU A 112 12.24 -18.66 -24.25
C GLU A 112 11.32 -19.59 -25.08
N GLU A 113 10.03 -19.65 -24.73
CA GLU A 113 8.99 -20.38 -25.44
C GLU A 113 7.69 -19.57 -25.43
N PRO A 114 6.91 -19.56 -26.53
CA PRO A 114 5.58 -18.97 -26.52
C PRO A 114 4.71 -19.55 -25.39
N PRO A 115 3.83 -18.74 -24.78
CA PRO A 115 2.85 -19.24 -23.81
C PRO A 115 1.96 -20.30 -24.46
N HIS A 116 1.50 -21.26 -23.66
CA HIS A 116 0.51 -22.23 -24.10
C HIS A 116 -0.90 -21.64 -24.01
N GLU A 117 -1.90 -22.45 -24.32
CA GLU A 117 -3.31 -22.10 -24.07
C GLU A 117 -3.56 -21.81 -22.58
N THR A 118 -4.53 -20.95 -22.30
CA THR A 118 -4.92 -20.61 -20.94
C THR A 118 -5.36 -21.85 -20.17
N ASN A 119 -4.94 -21.94 -18.92
CA ASN A 119 -5.36 -22.98 -17.99
C ASN A 119 -6.90 -22.99 -17.83
N SER A 120 -7.54 -24.05 -18.33
CA SER A 120 -8.99 -24.20 -18.33
C SER A 120 -9.61 -24.26 -16.93
N GLU A 121 -8.87 -24.79 -15.94
CA GLU A 121 -9.32 -24.85 -14.55
C GLU A 121 -9.32 -23.47 -13.89
N ALA A 122 -8.28 -22.66 -14.15
CA ALA A 122 -8.21 -21.28 -13.70
C ALA A 122 -9.33 -20.42 -14.32
N LEU A 123 -9.56 -20.59 -15.63
CA LEU A 123 -10.64 -19.91 -16.33
C LEU A 123 -12.02 -20.33 -15.80
N ALA A 124 -12.29 -21.63 -15.66
CA ALA A 124 -13.55 -22.14 -15.12
C ALA A 124 -13.83 -21.65 -13.69
N THR A 125 -12.78 -21.56 -12.86
CA THR A 125 -12.88 -21.01 -11.50
C THR A 125 -13.25 -19.52 -11.53
N THR A 126 -12.66 -18.76 -12.44
CA THR A 126 -12.94 -17.33 -12.62
C THR A 126 -14.36 -17.07 -13.12
N LEU A 127 -14.83 -17.89 -14.07
CA LEU A 127 -16.22 -17.86 -14.55
C LEU A 127 -17.22 -18.21 -13.45
N THR A 128 -16.92 -19.26 -12.66
CA THR A 128 -17.74 -19.64 -11.50
C THR A 128 -17.84 -18.48 -10.51
N PHE A 129 -16.71 -17.85 -10.18
CA PHE A 129 -16.70 -16.71 -9.29
C PHE A 129 -17.44 -15.49 -9.87
N SER A 130 -17.36 -15.27 -11.19
CA SER A 130 -18.11 -14.22 -11.88
C SER A 130 -19.63 -14.38 -11.72
N GLU A 131 -20.14 -15.60 -11.90
CA GLU A 131 -21.55 -15.92 -11.66
C GLU A 131 -21.96 -15.74 -10.20
N MET A 132 -21.09 -16.11 -9.25
CA MET A 132 -21.34 -15.88 -7.82
C MET A 132 -21.46 -14.38 -7.48
N MET A 133 -20.77 -13.50 -8.23
CA MET A 133 -20.87 -12.04 -8.12
C MET A 133 -21.97 -11.44 -9.01
N LYS A 134 -22.79 -12.27 -9.69
CA LYS A 134 -23.79 -11.82 -10.67
C LYS A 134 -23.19 -10.91 -11.75
N ALA A 135 -21.91 -11.09 -12.06
CA ALA A 135 -21.19 -10.26 -13.03
C ALA A 135 -21.50 -10.75 -14.45
N ARG A 136 -21.58 -9.81 -15.40
CA ARG A 136 -21.75 -10.11 -16.81
C ARG A 136 -20.43 -10.59 -17.40
N VAL A 137 -20.36 -11.87 -17.74
CA VAL A 137 -19.24 -12.47 -18.47
C VAL A 137 -19.14 -11.89 -19.88
N VAL A 138 -17.91 -11.68 -20.36
CA VAL A 138 -17.65 -11.22 -21.73
C VAL A 138 -17.88 -12.33 -22.75
N ASP A 139 -18.29 -11.99 -23.96
CA ASP A 139 -18.55 -12.98 -25.02
C ASP A 139 -17.26 -13.66 -25.51
N GLU A 140 -16.14 -12.95 -25.49
CA GLU A 140 -14.81 -13.44 -25.85
C GLU A 140 -13.74 -12.85 -24.91
N ILE A 141 -12.84 -13.68 -24.41
CA ILE A 141 -11.80 -13.28 -23.46
C ILE A 141 -10.50 -13.08 -24.22
N HIS A 142 -9.99 -11.84 -24.20
CA HIS A 142 -8.73 -11.47 -24.85
C HIS A 142 -7.66 -11.19 -23.80
N PHE A 143 -6.53 -11.89 -23.88
CA PHE A 143 -5.39 -11.64 -23.02
C PHE A 143 -4.53 -10.48 -23.55
N MET A 144 -4.35 -9.51 -22.67
CA MET A 144 -3.59 -8.29 -22.90
C MET A 144 -2.22 -8.37 -22.22
N ARG A 145 -1.30 -7.51 -22.64
CA ARG A 145 0.04 -7.37 -22.06
C ARG A 145 0.14 -6.06 -21.31
N LYS A 146 0.01 -6.12 -19.98
CA LYS A 146 0.22 -4.97 -19.10
C LYS A 146 1.72 -4.80 -18.88
N ILE A 147 2.30 -3.72 -19.37
CA ILE A 147 3.76 -3.50 -19.31
C ILE A 147 4.23 -3.43 -17.85
N VAL A 148 5.26 -4.22 -17.51
CA VAL A 148 5.88 -4.30 -16.19
C VAL A 148 7.40 -4.24 -16.34
N VAL A 149 7.97 -3.10 -15.94
CA VAL A 149 9.38 -2.75 -16.18
C VAL A 149 10.28 -2.98 -14.96
N ASP A 150 9.72 -3.42 -13.84
CA ASP A 150 10.46 -3.56 -12.59
C ASP A 150 11.33 -4.83 -12.54
N GLY A 151 11.21 -5.70 -13.54
CA GLY A 151 11.89 -6.99 -13.64
C GLY A 151 11.10 -8.15 -13.04
N SER A 152 9.92 -7.93 -12.47
CA SER A 152 9.13 -9.00 -11.83
C SER A 152 8.43 -9.94 -12.83
N ASN A 153 8.36 -9.57 -14.10
CA ASN A 153 7.96 -10.43 -15.22
C ASN A 153 9.11 -10.53 -16.22
N THR A 154 9.52 -11.75 -16.57
CA THR A 154 10.66 -12.02 -17.46
C THR A 154 10.50 -11.48 -18.87
N SER A 155 9.25 -11.44 -19.36
CA SER A 155 8.83 -10.89 -20.65
C SER A 155 8.70 -9.36 -20.66
N GLY A 156 8.81 -8.70 -19.51
CA GLY A 156 8.57 -7.26 -19.36
C GLY A 156 7.09 -6.86 -19.38
N PHE A 157 6.17 -7.82 -19.30
CA PHE A 157 4.74 -7.58 -19.15
C PHE A 157 4.05 -8.70 -18.37
N GLN A 158 2.93 -8.38 -17.74
CA GLN A 158 2.00 -9.31 -17.14
C GLN A 158 0.89 -9.63 -18.14
N ARG A 159 0.53 -10.90 -18.31
CA ARG A 159 -0.65 -11.28 -19.09
C ARG A 159 -1.89 -11.18 -18.22
N THR A 160 -2.87 -10.39 -18.65
CA THR A 160 -4.12 -10.12 -17.92
C THR A 160 -5.28 -10.12 -18.92
N ALA A 161 -6.41 -10.72 -18.55
CA ALA A 161 -7.64 -10.65 -19.33
C ALA A 161 -8.82 -10.22 -18.46
N LEU A 162 -9.69 -9.37 -19.00
CA LEU A 162 -11.00 -9.08 -18.42
C LEU A 162 -11.94 -10.26 -18.69
N VAL A 163 -12.54 -10.81 -17.63
CA VAL A 163 -13.45 -11.97 -17.72
C VAL A 163 -14.90 -11.57 -17.54
N SER A 164 -15.19 -10.66 -16.61
CA SER A 164 -16.55 -10.17 -16.39
C SER A 164 -16.57 -8.76 -15.80
N MET A 165 -17.72 -8.10 -15.91
CA MET A 165 -17.95 -6.73 -15.43
C MET A 165 -19.35 -6.56 -14.83
N ASN A 166 -19.57 -5.45 -14.13
CA ASN A 166 -20.89 -5.01 -13.66
C ASN A 166 -21.61 -6.06 -12.80
N GLY A 167 -20.87 -6.66 -11.86
CA GLY A 167 -21.46 -7.53 -10.84
C GLY A 167 -21.95 -6.75 -9.63
N SER A 168 -22.59 -7.44 -8.71
CA SER A 168 -22.98 -6.88 -7.42
C SER A 168 -22.93 -7.91 -6.29
N LEU A 169 -22.65 -7.42 -5.08
CA LEU A 169 -22.55 -8.22 -3.87
C LEU A 169 -23.34 -7.54 -2.75
N ASP A 170 -24.31 -8.25 -2.18
CA ASP A 170 -24.98 -7.80 -0.96
C ASP A 170 -24.11 -8.09 0.27
N VAL A 171 -23.84 -7.04 1.05
CA VAL A 171 -23.16 -7.10 2.34
C VAL A 171 -23.98 -6.30 3.34
N ASN A 172 -24.52 -6.97 4.36
CA ASN A 172 -25.31 -6.34 5.42
C ASN A 172 -26.49 -5.49 4.91
N GLY A 173 -27.13 -5.92 3.81
CA GLY A 173 -28.27 -5.22 3.20
C GLY A 173 -27.90 -4.01 2.33
N LYS A 174 -26.60 -3.81 2.08
CA LYS A 174 -26.08 -2.83 1.13
C LYS A 174 -25.50 -3.55 -0.09
N GLU A 175 -25.86 -3.06 -1.26
CA GLU A 175 -25.29 -3.54 -2.52
C GLU A 175 -23.94 -2.86 -2.77
N ILE A 176 -22.91 -3.68 -2.99
CA ILE A 176 -21.56 -3.27 -3.37
C ILE A 176 -21.34 -3.65 -4.83
N SER A 177 -20.97 -2.67 -5.65
CA SER A 177 -20.73 -2.87 -7.08
C SER A 177 -19.41 -3.61 -7.28
N ILE A 178 -19.40 -4.57 -8.21
CA ILE A 178 -18.16 -5.21 -8.71
C ILE A 178 -17.93 -4.68 -10.12
N ILE A 179 -16.93 -3.81 -10.28
CA ILE A 179 -16.63 -3.16 -11.55
C ILE A 179 -16.13 -4.19 -12.55
N SER A 180 -15.13 -4.99 -12.14
CA SER A 180 -14.46 -5.94 -13.01
C SER A 180 -13.91 -7.14 -12.25
N ILE A 181 -13.86 -8.26 -12.96
CA ILE A 181 -13.14 -9.47 -12.54
C ILE A 181 -12.18 -9.84 -13.68
N CYS A 182 -10.88 -9.90 -13.37
CA CYS A 182 -9.83 -10.23 -14.31
C CYS A 182 -9.15 -11.55 -13.93
N LEU A 183 -8.57 -12.23 -14.93
CA LEU A 183 -7.70 -13.37 -14.77
C LEU A 183 -6.30 -12.99 -15.27
N GLU A 184 -5.29 -13.14 -14.41
CA GLU A 184 -3.92 -12.72 -14.73
C GLU A 184 -2.84 -13.63 -14.14
N GLU A 185 -1.60 -13.39 -14.54
CA GLU A 185 -0.41 -14.05 -13.99
C GLU A 185 0.11 -13.33 -12.74
N ASP A 186 0.49 -14.06 -11.70
CA ASP A 186 1.30 -13.46 -10.63
C ASP A 186 2.74 -13.22 -11.10
N ALA A 187 3.40 -12.27 -10.44
CA ALA A 187 4.78 -11.88 -10.68
C ALA A 187 5.78 -12.79 -9.94
N CYS A 188 7.05 -12.75 -10.38
CA CYS A 188 8.15 -13.44 -9.70
C CYS A 188 8.24 -13.07 -8.21
N ARG A 189 8.77 -13.98 -7.39
CA ARG A 189 9.14 -13.66 -6.00
C ARG A 189 10.52 -13.00 -5.97
N LYS A 190 10.64 -11.85 -5.32
CA LYS A 190 11.94 -11.20 -5.10
C LYS A 190 12.71 -11.95 -4.01
N VAL A 191 13.95 -12.33 -4.29
CA VAL A 191 14.84 -13.05 -3.37
C VAL A 191 15.85 -12.10 -2.74
N GLU A 192 16.51 -11.29 -3.57
CA GLU A 192 17.58 -10.40 -3.13
C GLU A 192 17.58 -9.11 -3.97
N THR A 193 18.08 -8.02 -3.39
CA THR A 193 18.30 -6.76 -4.10
C THR A 193 19.64 -6.19 -3.69
N THR A 194 20.48 -5.92 -4.70
CA THR A 194 21.73 -5.19 -4.59
C THR A 194 21.61 -3.85 -5.32
N ASP A 195 22.64 -3.01 -5.28
CA ASP A 195 22.63 -1.71 -5.97
C ASP A 195 22.54 -1.85 -7.50
N ALA A 196 23.01 -2.97 -8.07
CA ALA A 196 23.09 -3.18 -9.51
C ALA A 196 22.17 -4.29 -10.04
N GLU A 197 21.70 -5.21 -9.18
CA GLU A 197 20.97 -6.40 -9.60
C GLU A 197 19.84 -6.74 -8.63
N ILE A 198 18.69 -7.17 -9.18
CA ILE A 198 17.62 -7.81 -8.43
C ILE A 198 17.54 -9.29 -8.81
N THR A 199 17.57 -10.16 -7.82
CA THR A 199 17.38 -11.59 -7.99
C THR A 199 15.92 -11.95 -7.74
N TYR A 200 15.28 -12.54 -8.75
CA TYR A 200 13.92 -13.04 -8.73
C TYR A 200 13.91 -14.57 -8.82
N ARG A 201 12.90 -15.20 -8.23
CA ARG A 201 12.59 -16.62 -8.39
C ARG A 201 11.32 -16.78 -9.21
N LEU A 202 11.39 -17.70 -10.18
CA LEU A 202 10.33 -17.94 -11.17
C LEU A 202 9.21 -18.84 -10.64
N ASP A 203 9.36 -19.42 -9.45
CA ASP A 203 8.39 -20.32 -8.82
C ASP A 203 6.97 -19.71 -8.78
N ARG A 204 6.88 -18.41 -8.46
CA ARG A 204 5.61 -17.67 -8.41
C ARG A 204 5.12 -17.12 -9.76
N LEU A 205 6.02 -16.86 -10.71
CA LEU A 205 5.66 -16.26 -12.00
C LEU A 205 4.65 -17.16 -12.72
N GLY A 206 3.51 -16.62 -13.15
CA GLY A 206 2.52 -17.38 -13.91
C GLY A 206 1.53 -18.18 -13.05
N ILE A 207 1.61 -18.13 -11.71
CA ILE A 207 0.51 -18.63 -10.88
C ILE A 207 -0.76 -17.82 -11.22
N PRO A 208 -1.91 -18.45 -11.50
CA PRO A 208 -3.10 -17.69 -11.86
C PRO A 208 -3.63 -16.85 -10.69
N LEU A 209 -4.02 -15.63 -10.98
CA LEU A 209 -4.65 -14.69 -10.06
C LEU A 209 -6.03 -14.30 -10.59
N ILE A 210 -7.03 -14.34 -9.71
CA ILE A 210 -8.25 -13.57 -9.90
C ILE A 210 -8.02 -12.19 -9.27
N GLU A 211 -8.25 -11.15 -10.05
CA GLU A 211 -8.38 -9.77 -9.57
C GLU A 211 -9.86 -9.40 -9.52
N VAL A 212 -10.33 -8.88 -8.38
CA VAL A 212 -11.70 -8.40 -8.18
C VAL A 212 -11.65 -6.94 -7.79
N ALA A 213 -12.21 -6.05 -8.61
CA ALA A 213 -12.27 -4.62 -8.32
C ALA A 213 -13.70 -4.19 -7.96
N THR A 214 -13.87 -3.54 -6.80
CA THR A 214 -15.16 -3.01 -6.37
C THR A 214 -15.38 -1.57 -6.83
N GLY A 215 -16.65 -1.15 -6.80
CA GLY A 215 -17.01 0.27 -6.79
C GLY A 215 -16.49 0.99 -5.55
N PRO A 216 -16.43 2.34 -5.58
CA PRO A 216 -16.10 3.16 -4.43
C PRO A 216 -17.29 3.29 -3.46
N ASP A 217 -17.93 2.15 -3.15
CA ASP A 217 -19.23 2.11 -2.47
C ASP A 217 -19.09 2.03 -0.95
N MET A 218 -17.88 1.90 -0.41
CA MET A 218 -17.64 1.73 1.03
C MET A 218 -17.41 3.08 1.72
N HIS A 219 -18.11 3.31 2.83
CA HIS A 219 -18.16 4.60 3.54
C HIS A 219 -17.84 4.48 5.03
N ASP A 220 -17.49 3.29 5.51
CA ASP A 220 -17.04 3.04 6.88
C ASP A 220 -15.81 2.09 6.90
N PRO A 221 -14.81 2.27 7.78
CA PRO A 221 -13.64 1.39 7.86
C PRO A 221 -13.96 -0.08 8.17
N GLU A 222 -14.96 -0.38 9.01
CA GLU A 222 -15.37 -1.75 9.31
C GLU A 222 -16.08 -2.38 8.10
N GLU A 223 -16.91 -1.60 7.40
CA GLU A 223 -17.56 -2.04 6.17
C GLU A 223 -16.52 -2.51 5.11
N VAL A 224 -15.38 -1.81 4.98
CA VAL A 224 -14.28 -2.24 4.09
C VAL A 224 -13.80 -3.65 4.42
N MET A 225 -13.64 -3.96 5.72
CA MET A 225 -13.25 -5.30 6.16
C MET A 225 -14.35 -6.33 5.91
N GLU A 226 -15.61 -5.99 6.16
CA GLU A 226 -16.75 -6.88 5.94
C GLU A 226 -16.92 -7.26 4.46
N VAL A 227 -16.77 -6.29 3.56
CA VAL A 227 -16.80 -6.51 2.10
C VAL A 227 -15.63 -7.38 1.67
N ALA A 228 -14.41 -7.07 2.11
CA ALA A 228 -13.23 -7.87 1.81
C ALA A 228 -13.36 -9.31 2.32
N LEU A 229 -13.89 -9.49 3.54
CA LEU A 229 -14.18 -10.80 4.14
C LEU A 229 -15.19 -11.58 3.31
N ARG A 230 -16.26 -10.90 2.85
CA ARG A 230 -17.31 -11.53 2.06
C ARG A 230 -16.78 -12.00 0.70
N ILE A 231 -16.03 -11.15 -0.01
CA ILE A 231 -15.38 -11.51 -1.27
C ILE A 231 -14.41 -12.69 -1.06
N GLY A 232 -13.54 -12.60 -0.04
CA GLY A 232 -12.60 -13.66 0.30
C GLY A 232 -13.29 -14.99 0.65
N THR A 233 -14.45 -14.93 1.31
CA THR A 233 -15.26 -16.12 1.64
C THR A 233 -15.84 -16.77 0.38
N LEU A 234 -16.32 -15.97 -0.57
CA LEU A 234 -16.88 -16.44 -1.83
C LEU A 234 -15.79 -17.01 -2.75
N LEU A 235 -14.62 -16.38 -2.80
CA LEU A 235 -13.42 -16.92 -3.43
C LEU A 235 -13.06 -18.29 -2.84
N ARG A 236 -13.08 -18.45 -1.51
CA ARG A 236 -12.85 -19.74 -0.86
C ARG A 236 -13.91 -20.79 -1.16
N ALA A 237 -15.16 -20.38 -1.37
CA ALA A 237 -16.25 -21.30 -1.69
C ALA A 237 -16.07 -21.97 -3.07
N THR A 238 -15.25 -21.40 -3.96
CA THR A 238 -14.82 -22.08 -5.20
C THR A 238 -14.00 -23.35 -4.94
N LYS A 239 -13.39 -23.49 -3.76
CA LYS A 239 -12.46 -24.57 -3.36
C LYS A 239 -11.22 -24.69 -4.26
N LYS A 240 -10.93 -23.65 -5.06
CA LYS A 240 -9.85 -23.61 -6.04
C LYS A 240 -8.91 -22.41 -5.83
N VAL A 241 -8.88 -21.89 -4.62
CA VAL A 241 -7.98 -20.79 -4.24
C VAL A 241 -6.89 -21.29 -3.32
N LYS A 242 -5.68 -20.74 -3.48
CA LYS A 242 -4.58 -21.03 -2.56
C LYS A 242 -4.86 -20.46 -1.19
N ARG A 243 -4.23 -21.08 -0.19
CA ARG A 243 -4.35 -20.69 1.22
C ARG A 243 -2.95 -20.48 1.80
N GLY A 244 -2.83 -19.52 2.70
CA GLY A 244 -1.58 -19.19 3.37
C GLY A 244 -1.19 -17.74 3.14
N ILE A 245 -0.10 -17.33 3.79
CA ILE A 245 0.41 -15.96 3.72
C ILE A 245 0.84 -15.64 2.29
N GLY A 246 0.49 -14.45 1.80
CA GLY A 246 0.88 -13.97 0.47
C GLY A 246 0.08 -14.57 -0.70
N THR A 247 -0.98 -15.36 -0.42
CA THR A 247 -1.87 -15.91 -1.46
C THR A 247 -3.03 -14.97 -1.83
N ILE A 248 -3.32 -14.01 -0.95
CA ILE A 248 -4.29 -12.94 -1.15
C ILE A 248 -3.61 -11.59 -0.87
N ARG A 249 -3.96 -10.58 -1.66
CA ARG A 249 -3.56 -9.18 -1.47
C ARG A 249 -4.77 -8.28 -1.68
N GLU A 250 -4.87 -7.25 -0.87
CA GLU A 250 -5.88 -6.22 -0.98
C GLU A 250 -5.22 -4.85 -1.21
N ASP A 251 -5.60 -4.18 -2.29
CA ASP A 251 -5.24 -2.79 -2.59
C ASP A 251 -6.45 -1.90 -2.23
N LEU A 252 -6.25 -0.94 -1.33
CA LEU A 252 -7.29 -0.02 -0.84
C LEU A 252 -7.23 1.30 -1.60
N ASN A 253 -8.36 1.79 -2.10
CA ASN A 253 -8.50 3.07 -2.78
C ASN A 253 -9.31 4.04 -1.91
N ILE A 254 -8.64 4.88 -1.12
CA ILE A 254 -9.25 5.70 -0.06
C ILE A 254 -9.29 7.17 -0.48
N SER A 255 -10.41 7.83 -0.25
CA SER A 255 -10.59 9.27 -0.45
C SER A 255 -11.48 9.86 0.64
N VAL A 256 -11.23 11.13 0.98
CA VAL A 256 -12.13 11.97 1.78
C VAL A 256 -12.45 13.26 1.02
N PRO A 257 -13.61 13.91 1.24
CA PRO A 257 -13.91 15.22 0.67
C PRO A 257 -12.81 16.26 0.91
N GLY A 258 -12.44 16.99 -0.14
CA GLY A 258 -11.33 17.95 -0.10
C GLY A 258 -9.93 17.32 -0.10
N GLY A 259 -9.85 15.98 -0.03
CA GLY A 259 -8.63 15.20 -0.11
C GLY A 259 -8.31 14.74 -1.53
N ALA A 260 -7.69 13.56 -1.63
CA ALA A 260 -7.34 12.93 -2.89
C ALA A 260 -7.57 11.41 -2.82
N ARG A 261 -7.78 10.78 -3.98
CA ARG A 261 -7.75 9.32 -4.06
C ARG A 261 -6.32 8.82 -3.84
N ILE A 262 -6.13 8.08 -2.75
CA ILE A 262 -4.85 7.48 -2.36
C ILE A 262 -5.00 5.97 -2.37
N GLU A 263 -4.05 5.31 -3.00
CA GLU A 263 -3.98 3.86 -3.07
C GLU A 263 -2.97 3.32 -2.04
N ILE A 264 -3.42 2.38 -1.20
CA ILE A 264 -2.56 1.61 -0.30
C ILE A 264 -2.50 0.20 -0.85
N LYS A 265 -1.32 -0.20 -1.34
CA LYS A 265 -1.13 -1.50 -1.98
C LYS A 265 -0.69 -2.59 -1.01
N GLY A 266 -1.11 -3.82 -1.27
CA GLY A 266 -0.53 -5.03 -0.69
C GLY A 266 -0.85 -5.23 0.77
N VAL A 267 -2.04 -4.84 1.22
CA VAL A 267 -2.55 -5.27 2.52
C VAL A 267 -2.81 -6.78 2.45
N GLN A 268 -2.34 -7.52 3.46
CA GLN A 268 -2.49 -8.98 3.52
C GLN A 268 -3.34 -9.45 4.70
N GLU A 269 -3.39 -8.65 5.76
CA GLU A 269 -4.12 -8.99 6.97
C GLU A 269 -5.45 -8.24 7.00
N LEU A 270 -6.52 -8.99 6.69
CA LEU A 270 -7.90 -8.52 6.68
C LEU A 270 -8.28 -7.69 7.92
N ARG A 271 -7.85 -8.10 9.12
CA ARG A 271 -8.17 -7.42 10.38
C ARG A 271 -7.53 -6.04 10.52
N LEU A 272 -6.52 -5.73 9.71
CA LEU A 272 -5.85 -4.44 9.72
C LEU A 272 -6.47 -3.45 8.73
N LEU A 273 -7.40 -3.88 7.86
CA LEU A 273 -8.03 -2.98 6.87
C LEU A 273 -8.67 -1.76 7.54
N PRO A 274 -9.48 -1.87 8.61
CA PRO A 274 -10.08 -0.69 9.25
C PRO A 274 -9.02 0.29 9.77
N LEU A 275 -7.91 -0.24 10.31
CA LEU A 275 -6.80 0.58 10.80
C LEU A 275 -6.08 1.32 9.66
N TYR A 276 -5.82 0.67 8.52
CA TYR A 276 -5.22 1.32 7.35
C TYR A 276 -6.11 2.44 6.83
N VAL A 277 -7.41 2.18 6.70
CA VAL A 277 -8.40 3.17 6.25
C VAL A 277 -8.45 4.35 7.21
N GLN A 278 -8.59 4.10 8.52
CA GLN A 278 -8.67 5.16 9.53
C GLN A 278 -7.39 6.02 9.56
N ASN A 279 -6.22 5.39 9.46
CA ASN A 279 -4.94 6.11 9.44
C ASN A 279 -4.83 7.02 8.20
N GLU A 280 -5.27 6.54 7.03
CA GLU A 280 -5.26 7.34 5.81
C GLU A 280 -6.26 8.50 5.86
N MET A 281 -7.47 8.26 6.36
CA MET A 281 -8.45 9.33 6.61
C MET A 281 -7.86 10.40 7.52
N ASN A 282 -7.27 10.00 8.65
CA ASN A 282 -6.62 10.91 9.60
C ASN A 282 -5.47 11.69 8.94
N ARG A 283 -4.70 11.04 8.05
CA ARG A 283 -3.59 11.66 7.31
C ARG A 283 -4.10 12.71 6.33
N GLN A 284 -5.14 12.39 5.54
CA GLN A 284 -5.74 13.36 4.62
C GLN A 284 -6.38 14.54 5.36
N ASN A 285 -7.14 14.27 6.42
CA ASN A 285 -7.77 15.30 7.25
C ASN A 285 -6.73 16.26 7.86
N MET A 286 -5.61 15.72 8.34
CA MET A 286 -4.48 16.53 8.80
C MET A 286 -3.94 17.43 7.67
N LEU A 287 -3.71 16.88 6.47
CA LEU A 287 -3.19 17.64 5.33
C LEU A 287 -4.16 18.74 4.86
N ILE A 288 -5.47 18.45 4.84
CA ILE A 288 -6.51 19.43 4.50
C ILE A 288 -6.51 20.58 5.49
N ARG A 289 -6.45 20.29 6.79
CA ARG A 289 -6.37 21.33 7.83
C ARG A 289 -5.11 22.16 7.68
N ILE A 290 -3.94 21.53 7.49
CA ILE A 290 -2.68 22.25 7.30
C ILE A 290 -2.77 23.15 6.06
N LYS A 291 -3.36 22.65 4.96
CA LYS A 291 -3.63 23.46 3.77
C LYS A 291 -4.46 24.70 4.12
N GLY A 292 -5.55 24.55 4.88
CA GLY A 292 -6.38 25.68 5.34
C GLY A 292 -5.58 26.69 6.16
N ILE A 293 -4.76 26.24 7.12
CA ILE A 293 -3.88 27.11 7.91
C ILE A 293 -2.90 27.89 7.01
N LEU A 294 -2.32 27.23 6.00
CA LEU A 294 -1.39 27.86 5.07
C LEU A 294 -2.09 28.89 4.18
N GLU A 295 -3.31 28.61 3.74
CA GLU A 295 -4.17 29.53 2.96
C GLU A 295 -4.55 30.77 3.78
N GLU A 296 -4.98 30.60 5.03
CA GLU A 296 -5.26 31.70 5.98
C GLU A 296 -4.04 32.60 6.22
N ARG A 297 -2.84 32.00 6.26
CA ARG A 297 -1.57 32.72 6.37
C ARG A 297 -1.13 33.39 5.07
N GLY A 298 -1.89 33.25 3.98
CA GLY A 298 -1.53 33.77 2.66
C GLY A 298 -0.26 33.14 2.08
N THR A 299 0.05 31.91 2.48
CA THR A 299 1.25 31.20 2.03
C THR A 299 1.14 30.87 0.56
N LYS A 300 2.16 31.26 -0.23
CA LYS A 300 2.22 31.01 -1.67
C LYS A 300 3.37 30.06 -1.99
N PRO A 301 3.28 29.29 -3.10
CA PRO A 301 4.44 28.58 -3.63
C PRO A 301 5.60 29.56 -3.82
N ALA A 302 6.71 29.29 -3.13
CA ALA A 302 7.94 30.08 -3.23
C ALA A 302 8.94 29.38 -4.16
N ALA A 303 9.83 30.16 -4.76
CA ALA A 303 10.97 29.60 -5.49
C ALA A 303 11.85 28.79 -4.54
N PHE A 304 12.48 27.73 -5.07
CA PHE A 304 13.45 26.96 -4.31
C PHE A 304 14.73 27.78 -4.14
N GLU A 305 14.88 28.38 -2.95
CA GLU A 305 16.03 29.22 -2.57
C GLU A 305 16.82 28.54 -1.44
N PRO A 306 17.70 27.58 -1.77
CA PRO A 306 18.54 26.93 -0.77
C PRO A 306 19.64 27.87 -0.27
N VAL A 307 19.87 27.86 1.05
CA VAL A 307 20.94 28.63 1.70
C VAL A 307 21.93 27.64 2.32
N ASP A 308 23.21 27.82 2.01
CA ASP A 308 24.29 27.07 2.67
C ASP A 308 24.48 27.65 4.08
N VAL A 309 24.12 26.86 5.09
CA VAL A 309 24.22 27.22 6.52
C VAL A 309 25.30 26.42 7.23
N THR A 310 26.18 25.76 6.48
CA THR A 310 27.26 24.91 7.01
C THR A 310 28.09 25.61 8.09
N ASP A 311 28.39 26.90 7.89
CA ASP A 311 29.16 27.70 8.84
C ASP A 311 28.48 27.86 10.21
N ILE A 312 27.15 27.88 10.26
CA ILE A 312 26.36 27.98 11.51
C ILE A 312 26.47 26.69 12.33
N PHE A 313 26.71 25.56 11.66
CA PHE A 313 26.71 24.24 12.29
C PHE A 313 28.12 23.68 12.57
N LYS A 314 29.20 24.47 12.41
CA LYS A 314 30.59 24.02 12.66
C LYS A 314 30.79 23.40 14.04
N ASP A 315 30.22 24.02 15.06
CA ASP A 315 30.33 23.58 16.45
C ASP A 315 29.09 22.80 16.93
N CYS A 316 28.21 22.37 16.01
CA CYS A 316 26.96 21.70 16.36
C CYS A 316 27.22 20.36 17.05
N GLU A 317 26.64 20.12 18.23
CA GLU A 317 26.83 18.87 19.00
C GLU A 317 26.12 17.64 18.43
N SER A 318 25.20 17.82 17.48
CA SER A 318 24.44 16.73 16.87
C SER A 318 25.36 15.76 16.14
N LYS A 319 25.39 14.50 16.58
CA LYS A 319 26.18 13.43 15.95
C LYS A 319 25.88 13.25 14.46
N VAL A 320 24.61 13.48 14.06
CA VAL A 320 24.18 13.37 12.67
C VAL A 320 24.81 14.45 11.81
N ILE A 321 24.79 15.70 12.28
CA ILE A 321 25.34 16.84 11.55
C ILE A 321 26.87 16.79 11.56
N LYS A 322 27.50 16.51 12.72
CA LYS A 322 28.96 16.31 12.79
C LYS A 322 29.44 15.22 11.83
N GLY A 323 28.74 14.09 11.78
CA GLY A 323 29.05 13.00 10.86
C GLY A 323 29.02 13.47 9.41
N ALA A 324 27.95 14.15 9.00
CA ALA A 324 27.84 14.69 7.65
C ALA A 324 28.94 15.71 7.30
N LEU A 325 29.32 16.58 8.25
CA LEU A 325 30.40 17.57 8.05
C LEU A 325 31.78 16.91 7.94
N ASN A 326 32.05 15.88 8.76
CA ASN A 326 33.30 15.12 8.70
C ASN A 326 33.47 14.40 7.35
N ASP A 327 32.37 13.96 6.76
CA ASP A 327 32.33 13.36 5.42
C ASP A 327 32.37 14.40 4.27
N LYS A 328 32.78 15.65 4.58
CA LYS A 328 32.81 16.79 3.64
C LYS A 328 31.45 17.16 3.05
N GLY A 329 30.37 16.79 3.74
CA GLY A 329 29.01 17.21 3.40
C GLY A 329 28.74 18.68 3.73
N LYS A 330 27.56 19.14 3.33
CA LYS A 330 27.08 20.50 3.58
C LYS A 330 25.74 20.49 4.30
N VAL A 331 25.46 21.54 5.06
CA VAL A 331 24.13 21.77 5.65
C VAL A 331 23.42 22.83 4.83
N ILE A 332 22.37 22.42 4.12
CA ILE A 332 21.55 23.31 3.29
C ILE A 332 20.19 23.51 3.99
N ALA A 333 19.80 24.77 4.17
CA ALA A 333 18.50 25.15 4.70
C ALA A 333 17.62 25.75 3.61
N VAL A 334 16.31 25.57 3.75
CA VAL A 334 15.31 26.19 2.88
C VAL A 334 14.27 26.85 3.76
N ARG A 335 13.94 28.11 3.47
CA ARG A 335 12.93 28.84 4.23
C ARG A 335 11.53 28.50 3.70
N LEU A 336 10.68 27.98 4.58
CA LEU A 336 9.27 27.73 4.31
C LEU A 336 8.41 28.78 5.04
N SER A 337 8.24 29.94 4.42
CA SER A 337 7.41 31.03 4.98
C SER A 337 5.97 30.55 5.20
N GLY A 338 5.42 30.80 6.38
CA GLY A 338 4.07 30.38 6.74
C GLY A 338 3.96 28.98 7.36
N PHE A 339 5.03 28.19 7.41
CA PHE A 339 5.00 26.79 7.89
C PHE A 339 5.28 26.59 9.39
N LYS A 340 5.41 27.67 10.17
CA LYS A 340 5.65 27.57 11.62
C LYS A 340 4.51 26.85 12.33
N GLY A 341 4.82 25.82 13.10
CA GLY A 341 3.87 25.05 13.91
C GLY A 341 2.99 24.06 13.14
N VAL A 342 3.18 23.87 11.83
CA VAL A 342 2.40 22.89 11.05
C VAL A 342 3.19 21.63 10.70
N MET A 343 4.50 21.60 10.93
CA MET A 343 5.35 20.46 10.58
C MET A 343 5.14 19.27 11.52
N ASN A 344 4.84 19.52 12.80
CA ASN A 344 4.63 18.48 13.82
C ASN A 344 3.22 17.87 13.83
N GLY A 345 2.28 18.39 13.04
CA GLY A 345 0.87 17.94 13.05
C GLY A 345 0.21 18.05 14.44
N ASP A 346 -1.04 17.59 14.56
CA ASP A 346 -1.82 17.73 15.81
C ASP A 346 -1.52 16.63 16.84
N SER A 347 -1.13 15.43 16.37
CA SER A 347 -1.10 14.22 17.21
C SER A 347 0.29 13.64 17.42
N GLY A 348 1.34 14.30 16.91
CA GLY A 348 2.74 13.84 16.97
C GLY A 348 3.05 12.55 16.18
N LYS A 349 2.02 11.75 15.83
CA LYS A 349 2.13 10.52 15.02
C LYS A 349 2.06 10.81 13.53
N LEU A 350 1.08 11.62 13.10
CA LEU A 350 0.94 12.09 11.72
C LEU A 350 1.46 13.52 11.65
N ARG A 351 2.48 13.73 10.82
CA ARG A 351 3.26 14.98 10.76
C ARG A 351 3.58 15.33 9.31
N LEU A 352 3.35 16.58 8.91
CA LEU A 352 3.77 17.06 7.59
C LEU A 352 5.30 16.93 7.41
N GLY A 353 6.08 17.10 8.47
CA GLY A 353 7.52 16.87 8.45
C GLY A 353 7.89 15.42 8.06
N SER A 354 7.13 14.43 8.52
CA SER A 354 7.34 13.02 8.14
C SER A 354 7.07 12.78 6.65
N GLU A 355 6.02 13.40 6.09
CA GLU A 355 5.68 13.34 4.66
C GLU A 355 6.80 13.91 3.79
N MET A 356 7.28 15.11 4.16
CA MET A 356 8.39 15.77 3.47
C MET A 356 9.68 14.95 3.58
N ALA A 357 9.96 14.36 4.75
CA ALA A 357 11.10 13.48 4.95
C ALA A 357 11.03 12.22 4.08
N GLN A 358 9.85 11.61 3.93
CA GLN A 358 9.66 10.43 3.08
C GLN A 358 9.94 10.75 1.62
N ARG A 359 9.45 11.90 1.12
CA ARG A 359 9.79 12.37 -0.23
C ARG A 359 11.28 12.63 -0.40
N ALA A 360 11.92 13.27 0.59
CA ALA A 360 13.34 13.55 0.55
C ALA A 360 14.19 12.26 0.51
N ARG A 361 13.80 11.21 1.27
CA ARG A 361 14.49 9.91 1.25
C ARG A 361 14.59 9.28 -0.14
N THR A 362 13.56 9.46 -0.98
CA THR A 362 13.59 8.95 -2.37
C THR A 362 14.66 9.63 -3.24
N LYS A 363 15.22 10.75 -2.78
CA LYS A 363 16.30 11.49 -3.45
C LYS A 363 17.67 11.27 -2.80
N GLY A 364 17.79 10.30 -1.88
CA GLY A 364 19.08 9.83 -1.36
C GLY A 364 19.51 10.43 -0.02
N VAL A 365 18.70 11.29 0.62
CA VAL A 365 19.00 11.76 1.99
C VAL A 365 18.40 10.82 3.04
N LYS A 366 19.01 10.71 4.23
CA LYS A 366 18.47 9.86 5.32
C LYS A 366 17.20 10.44 5.97
N GLY A 367 17.07 11.77 5.96
CA GLY A 367 15.96 12.49 6.57
C GLY A 367 16.17 14.00 6.46
N ILE A 368 15.31 14.77 7.12
CA ILE A 368 15.39 16.23 7.18
C ILE A 368 15.26 16.69 8.64
N PHE A 369 15.82 17.86 8.93
CA PHE A 369 15.54 18.61 10.14
C PHE A 369 14.58 19.75 9.80
N HIS A 370 13.65 20.07 10.70
CA HIS A 370 12.74 21.21 10.55
C HIS A 370 12.66 22.01 11.85
N SER A 371 12.08 23.21 11.79
CA SER A 371 12.09 24.18 12.88
C SER A 371 11.10 23.91 14.02
N ASP A 372 10.03 23.18 13.73
CA ASP A 372 9.08 22.70 14.74
C ASP A 372 9.61 21.43 15.41
#